data_AF-A0A4R2JBI1-F1
#
_entry.id   AF-A0A4R2JBI1-F1
#
_cell.length_a   1.000
_cell.length_b   1.000
_cell.length_c   1.000
_cell.angle_alpha   90.00
_cell.angle_beta   90.00
_cell.angle_gamma   90.00
#
_symmetry.space_group_name_H-M   'P 1'
#
loop_
_entity.id
_entity.type
_entity.pdbx_description
1 polymer ?
#
loop_
_entity_poly.entity_id
_entity_poly.type
_entity_poly.pdbx_seq_one_letter_code
_entity_poly.pdbx_strand_id
1 'polypeptide(L)'
;MTSDMRRTAEALADSFATHLPADEVEQYRRFVFAGEWEELAYAILGYLRAKQVPVTGGERDLLRDLLYGFELPRPGYPLLSKRDQYMTELTIMDPATE
;
A
#
# COMPACT_ATOMS: atom_id res chain seq x y z
N MET A 1 -15.26 -11.08 3.17
CA MET A 1 -14.53 -9.87 2.72
C MET A 1 -13.45 -9.43 3.70
N THR A 2 -13.67 -9.42 5.01
CA THR A 2 -12.71 -8.89 6.01
C THR A 2 -11.44 -9.73 6.23
N SER A 3 -11.49 -11.06 6.05
CA SER A 3 -10.33 -11.94 6.28
C SER A 3 -9.24 -11.79 5.22
N ASP A 4 -9.59 -11.49 3.97
CA ASP A 4 -8.61 -11.32 2.90
C ASP A 4 -7.95 -9.93 2.95
N MET A 5 -8.71 -8.86 3.23
CA MET A 5 -8.12 -7.52 3.40
C MET A 5 -7.10 -7.48 4.53
N ARG A 6 -7.38 -8.13 5.66
CA ARG A 6 -6.43 -8.19 6.78
C ARG A 6 -5.13 -8.88 6.36
N ARG A 7 -5.20 -10.04 5.69
CA ARG A 7 -4.02 -10.78 5.24
C ARG A 7 -3.21 -9.97 4.22
N THR A 8 -3.89 -9.31 3.27
CA THR A 8 -3.22 -8.45 2.29
C THR A 8 -2.55 -7.26 2.95
N ALA A 9 -3.21 -6.64 3.94
CA ALA A 9 -2.67 -5.52 4.69
C ALA A 9 -1.45 -5.92 5.56
N GLU A 10 -1.51 -7.07 6.23
CA GLU A 10 -0.37 -7.64 6.98
C GLU A 10 0.82 -7.92 6.05
N ALA A 11 0.58 -8.61 4.92
CA ALA A 11 1.62 -8.91 3.94
C ALA A 11 2.25 -7.65 3.33
N LEU A 12 1.42 -6.63 3.05
CA LEU A 12 1.89 -5.36 2.50
C LEU A 12 2.75 -4.61 3.52
N ALA A 13 2.32 -4.52 4.78
CA ALA A 13 3.09 -3.86 5.84
C ALA A 13 4.45 -4.53 6.08
N ASP A 14 4.50 -5.86 6.05
CA ASP A 14 5.75 -6.59 6.23
C ASP A 14 6.68 -6.47 5.01
N SER A 15 6.15 -6.47 3.78
CA SER A 15 6.98 -6.25 2.59
C SER A 15 7.61 -4.85 2.59
N PHE A 16 6.79 -3.84 2.88
CA PHE A 16 7.23 -2.45 2.96
C PHE A 16 8.14 -2.15 4.15
N ALA A 17 8.20 -3.02 5.16
CA ALA A 17 9.09 -2.83 6.30
C ALA A 17 10.57 -2.77 5.90
N THR A 18 10.93 -3.33 4.74
CA THR A 18 12.29 -3.24 4.19
C THR A 18 12.59 -1.88 3.55
N HIS A 19 11.55 -1.14 3.15
CA HIS A 19 11.63 0.15 2.48
C HIS A 19 11.43 1.34 3.42
N LEU A 20 10.85 1.10 4.60
CA LEU A 20 10.42 2.15 5.53
C LEU A 20 11.36 2.29 6.74
N PRO A 21 11.47 3.51 7.29
CA PRO A 21 12.07 3.68 8.61
C PRO A 21 11.17 3.02 9.68
N ALA A 22 11.78 2.56 10.78
CA ALA A 22 11.13 1.68 11.74
C ALA A 22 9.88 2.29 12.43
N ASP A 23 9.84 3.61 12.56
CA ASP A 23 8.72 4.39 13.07
C ASP A 23 7.48 4.33 12.16
N GLU A 24 7.68 4.41 10.84
CA GLU A 24 6.61 4.26 9.85
C GLU A 24 6.07 2.82 9.83
N VAL A 25 6.93 1.82 9.99
CA VAL A 25 6.52 0.40 10.08
C VAL A 25 5.62 0.15 11.29
N GLU A 26 5.97 0.74 12.43
CA GLU A 26 5.14 0.61 13.64
C GLU A 26 3.77 1.26 13.45
N GLN A 27 3.72 2.43 12.81
CA GLN A 27 2.46 3.09 12.48
C GLN A 27 1.59 2.24 11.55
N TYR A 28 2.17 1.60 10.53
CA TYR A 28 1.41 0.77 9.59
C TYR A 28 0.85 -0.48 10.26
N ARG A 29 1.63 -1.09 11.17
CA ARG A 29 1.15 -2.21 12.00
C ARG A 29 0.00 -1.82 12.91
N ARG A 30 -0.03 -0.58 13.43
CA ARG A 30 -1.16 -0.08 14.22
C ARG A 30 -2.42 0.05 13.38
N PHE A 31 -2.34 0.56 12.16
CA PHE A 31 -3.48 0.61 11.23
C PHE A 31 -4.02 -0.78 10.92
N VAL A 32 -3.12 -1.74 10.65
CA VAL A 32 -3.49 -3.15 10.43
C VAL A 32 -4.22 -3.72 11.65
N PHE A 33 -3.71 -3.48 12.86
CA PHE A 33 -4.30 -3.98 14.09
C PHE A 33 -5.68 -3.36 14.37
N ALA A 34 -5.84 -2.06 14.12
CA ALA A 34 -7.09 -1.32 14.30
C ALA A 34 -8.13 -1.59 13.19
N GLY A 35 -7.71 -2.20 12.08
CA GLY A 35 -8.55 -2.40 10.90
C GLY A 35 -8.78 -1.12 10.09
N GLU A 36 -7.88 -0.13 10.23
CA GLU A 36 -7.92 1.15 9.51
C GLU A 36 -7.24 0.99 8.15
N TRP A 37 -7.88 0.20 7.28
CA TRP A 37 -7.33 -0.16 5.96
C TRP A 37 -7.16 1.05 5.05
N GLU A 38 -8.06 2.03 5.13
CA GLU A 38 -8.01 3.26 4.37
C GLU A 38 -6.80 4.11 4.77
N GLU A 39 -6.52 4.22 6.07
CA GLU A 39 -5.34 4.94 6.59
C GLU A 39 -4.05 4.26 6.14
N LEU A 40 -3.99 2.93 6.24
CA LEU A 40 -2.85 2.17 5.76
C LEU A 40 -2.60 2.42 4.27
N ALA A 41 -3.63 2.23 3.44
CA ALA A 41 -3.52 2.40 2.00
C ALA A 41 -3.16 3.84 1.60
N TYR A 42 -3.72 4.82 2.29
CA TYR A 42 -3.43 6.23 2.06
C TYR A 42 -2.01 6.61 2.47
N ALA A 43 -1.55 6.14 3.62
CA ALA A 43 -0.19 6.37 4.11
C ALA A 43 0.86 5.77 3.17
N ILE A 44 0.67 4.51 2.73
CA ILE A 44 1.56 3.83 1.78
C ILE A 44 1.62 4.58 0.45
N LEU A 45 0.46 4.93 -0.14
CA LEU A 45 0.43 5.72 -1.37
C LEU A 45 1.10 7.07 -1.22
N GLY A 46 0.89 7.74 -0.09
CA GLY A 46 1.53 9.02 0.23
C GLY A 46 3.05 8.90 0.29
N TYR A 47 3.55 7.87 0.99
CA TYR A 47 4.97 7.60 1.12
C TYR A 47 5.62 7.29 -0.24
N LEU A 48 5.04 6.35 -0.99
CA LEU A 48 5.52 5.95 -2.31
C LEU A 48 5.61 7.14 -3.26
N ARG A 49 4.58 7.99 -3.27
CA ARG A 49 4.54 9.18 -4.11
C ARG A 49 5.57 10.23 -3.69
N ALA A 50 5.73 10.44 -2.38
CA ALA A 50 6.65 11.46 -1.85
C ALA A 50 8.12 11.07 -2.02
N LYS A 51 8.44 9.78 -1.92
CA LYS A 51 9.81 9.27 -1.91
C LYS A 51 10.23 8.60 -3.22
N GLN A 52 9.28 8.39 -4.15
CA GLN A 52 9.49 7.68 -5.41
C GLN A 52 10.21 6.34 -5.20
N VAL A 53 9.85 5.62 -4.14
CA VAL A 53 10.47 4.33 -3.81
C VAL A 53 10.04 3.31 -4.87
N PRO A 54 11.01 2.66 -5.54
CA PRO A 54 10.70 1.57 -6.43
C PRO A 54 10.07 0.41 -5.63
N VAL A 55 9.05 -0.24 -6.18
CA VAL A 55 8.37 -1.40 -5.57
C VAL A 55 8.60 -2.66 -6.39
N THR A 56 8.58 -3.81 -5.76
CA THR A 56 8.57 -5.10 -6.47
C THR A 56 7.22 -5.36 -7.15
N GLY A 57 7.20 -6.30 -8.10
CA GLY A 57 5.95 -6.77 -8.71
C GLY A 57 4.94 -7.32 -7.69
N GLY A 58 5.42 -8.05 -6.67
CA GLY A 58 4.57 -8.59 -5.61
C GLY A 58 3.97 -7.49 -4.72
N GLU A 59 4.74 -6.47 -4.37
CA GLU A 59 4.25 -5.31 -3.61
C GLU A 59 3.20 -4.52 -4.38
N ARG A 60 3.41 -4.36 -5.68
CA ARG A 60 2.41 -3.75 -6.56
C ARG A 60 1.10 -4.56 -6.54
N ASP A 61 1.17 -5.88 -6.64
CA ASP A 61 -0.03 -6.72 -6.64
C ASP A 61 -0.76 -6.68 -5.28
N LEU A 62 -0.03 -6.72 -4.17
CA LEU A 62 -0.62 -6.57 -2.82
C LEU A 62 -1.29 -5.19 -2.66
N LEU A 63 -0.63 -4.13 -3.11
CA LEU A 63 -1.17 -2.78 -3.07
C LEU A 63 -2.40 -2.65 -3.97
N ARG A 64 -2.38 -3.26 -5.16
CA ARG A 64 -3.54 -3.33 -6.05
C ARG A 64 -4.70 -4.01 -5.35
N ASP A 65 -4.50 -5.19 -4.78
CA ASP A 65 -5.57 -5.97 -4.16
C ASP A 65 -6.18 -5.22 -2.97
N LEU A 66 -5.36 -4.52 -2.18
CA LEU A 66 -5.84 -3.65 -1.11
C LEU A 66 -6.65 -2.45 -1.65
N LEU A 67 -6.08 -1.71 -2.61
CA LEU A 67 -6.69 -0.49 -3.14
C LEU A 67 -8.00 -0.77 -3.89
N TYR A 68 -8.08 -1.90 -4.60
CA TYR A 68 -9.25 -2.30 -5.37
C TYR A 68 -10.37 -2.90 -4.51
N GLY A 69 -10.09 -3.21 -3.25
CA GLY A 69 -11.10 -3.58 -2.26
C GLY A 69 -11.98 -2.42 -1.78
N PHE A 70 -11.58 -1.16 -2.02
CA PHE A 70 -12.37 0.01 -1.64
C PHE A 70 -13.38 0.41 -2.73
N GLU A 71 -14.59 0.75 -2.29
CA GLU A 71 -15.55 1.49 -3.13
C GLU A 71 -15.09 2.95 -3.30
N LEU A 72 -15.23 3.47 -4.52
CA LEU A 72 -14.81 4.82 -4.91
C LEU A 72 -15.99 5.63 -5.48
N PRO A 73 -16.00 6.98 -5.33
CA PRO A 73 -14.98 7.80 -4.67
C PRO A 73 -14.99 7.65 -3.15
N ARG A 74 -13.84 7.85 -2.51
CA ARG A 74 -13.68 7.73 -1.05
C ARG A 74 -13.50 9.11 -0.41
N PRO A 75 -14.53 9.66 0.27
CA PRO A 75 -14.43 10.96 0.94
C PRO A 75 -13.32 10.95 1.98
N GLY A 76 -12.55 12.04 2.07
CA GLY A 76 -11.40 12.15 2.98
C GLY A 76 -10.10 11.54 2.45
N TYR A 77 -10.17 10.70 1.41
CA TYR A 77 -9.00 10.00 0.85
C TYR A 77 -8.83 10.30 -0.65
N PRO A 78 -8.38 11.52 -1.01
CA PRO A 78 -8.22 11.92 -2.41
C PRO A 78 -7.22 11.04 -3.17
N LEU A 79 -6.24 10.45 -2.47
CA LEU A 79 -5.28 9.53 -3.08
C LEU A 79 -5.93 8.20 -3.48
N LEU A 80 -6.79 7.64 -2.63
CA LEU A 80 -7.52 6.40 -2.95
C LEU A 80 -8.44 6.58 -4.15
N SER A 81 -9.06 7.75 -4.28
CA SER A 81 -9.90 8.09 -5.43
C SER A 81 -9.12 8.22 -6.75
N LYS A 82 -7.79 8.24 -6.70
CA LYS A 82 -6.89 8.28 -7.87
C LYS A 82 -6.03 7.02 -7.97
N ARG A 83 -6.44 5.90 -7.35
CA ARG A 83 -5.66 4.66 -7.29
C ARG A 83 -5.15 4.21 -8.66
N ASP A 84 -5.98 4.28 -9.71
CA ASP A 84 -5.60 3.79 -11.04
C ASP A 84 -4.46 4.61 -11.65
N GLN A 85 -4.50 5.93 -11.43
CA GLN A 85 -3.42 6.83 -11.83
C GLN A 85 -2.13 6.44 -11.10
N TYR A 86 -2.18 6.28 -9.78
CA TYR A 86 -0.98 5.96 -9.01
C TYR A 86 -0.41 4.59 -9.34
N MET A 87 -1.27 3.58 -9.55
CA MET A 87 -0.82 2.24 -9.96
C MET A 87 -0.07 2.24 -11.31
N THR A 88 -0.29 3.25 -12.15
CA THR A 88 0.43 3.44 -13.42
C THR A 88 1.73 4.22 -13.25
N GLU A 89 1.80 5.09 -12.24
CA GLU A 89 2.98 5.91 -11.92
C GLU A 89 4.03 5.18 -11.06
N LEU A 90 3.71 4.00 -10.53
CA LEU A 90 4.65 3.21 -9.72
C LEU A 90 5.85 2.74 -10.54
N THR A 91 7.05 3.05 -10.05
CA THR A 91 8.28 2.45 -10.54
C THR A 91 8.38 1.02 -10.03
N ILE A 92 8.45 0.05 -10.94
CA ILE A 92 8.58 -1.36 -10.59
C ILE A 92 10.05 -1.77 -10.70
N MET A 93 10.61 -2.31 -9.63
CA MET A 93 11.83 -3.10 -9.69
C MET A 93 11.48 -4.44 -10.31
N ASP A 94 11.80 -4.59 -11.59
CA ASP A 94 12.01 -5.92 -12.14
C ASP A 94 13.16 -6.54 -11.35
N PRO A 95 12.99 -7.75 -10.77
CA PRO A 95 14.16 -8.55 -10.46
C PRO A 95 14.79 -8.83 -11.82
N ALA A 96 15.81 -8.04 -12.17
CA ALA A 96 16.63 -8.30 -13.32
C ALA A 96 17.03 -9.78 -13.23
N THR A 97 16.62 -10.52 -14.25
CA THR A 97 17.09 -11.84 -14.61
C THR A 97 18.58 -11.91 -14.31
N GLU A 98 18.98 -12.85 -13.44
CA GLU A 98 20.39 -13.29 -13.33
C GLU A 98 20.96 -13.62 -14.71
#